data_AF-A0A0E2YXE7-F1
#
_entry.id   AF-A0A0E2YXE7-F1
#
_cell.length_a   1.000
_cell.length_b   1.000
_cell.length_c   1.000
_cell.angle_alpha   90.00
_cell.angle_beta   90.00
_cell.angle_gamma   90.00
#
_symmetry.space_group_name_H-M   'P 1'
#
loop_
_entity.id
_entity.type
_entity.pdbx_description
1 polymer ?
#
loop_
_entity_poly.entity_id
_entity_poly.type
_entity_poly.pdbx_seq_one_letter_code
_entity_poly.pdbx_strand_id
1 'polypeptide(L)'
;ITLTRKDDHLLVKSHKSAFNLQILPAEDFPEVTEESESDNAVTLKQKEFKDLLHLVQFAVAQQDIRYYLNGLLLLIDGKQLISVGTDGHRLAYVSTGLDK
;
A
#
# COMPACT_ATOMS: atom_id res chain seq x y z
N ILE A 1 -11.07 -22.01 -11.91
CA ILE A 1 -11.43 -20.88 -12.80
C ILE A 1 -10.44 -20.91 -13.95
N THR A 2 -10.89 -20.77 -15.19
CA THR A 2 -10.03 -20.71 -16.38
C THR A 2 -10.16 -19.32 -17.01
N LEU A 3 -9.01 -18.72 -17.31
CA LEU A 3 -8.91 -17.40 -17.94
C LEU A 3 -8.32 -17.59 -19.35
N THR A 4 -8.98 -17.05 -20.37
CA THR A 4 -8.49 -17.13 -21.76
C THR A 4 -8.68 -15.78 -22.43
N ARG A 5 -7.57 -15.12 -22.77
CA ARG A 5 -7.60 -13.89 -23.58
C ARG A 5 -7.93 -14.25 -25.03
N LYS A 6 -8.89 -13.54 -25.60
CA LYS A 6 -9.24 -13.57 -27.03
C LYS A 6 -9.38 -12.12 -27.47
N ASP A 7 -8.37 -11.63 -28.19
CA ASP A 7 -8.32 -10.25 -28.69
C ASP A 7 -8.54 -9.20 -27.58
N ASP A 8 -9.62 -8.44 -27.67
CA ASP A 8 -10.11 -7.39 -26.77
C ASP A 8 -11.03 -7.93 -25.65
N HIS A 9 -11.09 -9.25 -25.49
CA HIS A 9 -11.91 -9.90 -24.46
C HIS A 9 -11.13 -10.91 -23.61
N LEU A 10 -11.54 -11.02 -22.34
CA LEU A 10 -11.14 -12.07 -21.42
C LEU A 10 -12.33 -13.00 -21.15
N LEU A 11 -12.19 -14.25 -21.56
CA LEU A 11 -13.15 -15.31 -21.27
C LEU A 11 -12.84 -15.91 -19.90
N VAL A 12 -13.75 -15.74 -18.94
CA VAL A 12 -13.67 -16.28 -17.58
C VAL A 12 -14.65 -17.44 -17.45
N LYS A 13 -14.15 -18.65 -17.17
CA LYS A 13 -14.98 -19.84 -16.97
C LYS A 13 -14.81 -20.42 -15.57
N SER A 14 -15.91 -20.82 -14.97
CA SER A 14 -15.92 -21.59 -13.73
C SER A 14 -17.12 -22.54 -13.71
N HIS A 15 -16.88 -23.86 -13.73
CA HIS A 15 -17.94 -24.86 -13.84
C HIS A 15 -18.92 -24.55 -14.99
N LYS A 16 -20.18 -24.26 -14.68
CA LYS A 16 -21.26 -23.97 -15.64
C LYS A 16 -21.38 -22.48 -15.98
N SER A 17 -20.61 -21.61 -15.34
CA SER A 17 -20.63 -20.17 -15.55
C SER A 17 -19.52 -19.75 -16.52
N ALA A 18 -19.89 -18.92 -17.49
CA ALA A 18 -18.96 -18.31 -18.44
C ALA A 18 -19.30 -16.82 -18.61
N PHE A 19 -18.27 -15.98 -18.53
CA PHE A 19 -18.38 -14.53 -18.69
C PHE A 19 -17.37 -14.07 -19.74
N ASN A 20 -17.79 -13.14 -20.59
CA ASN A 20 -16.94 -12.49 -21.56
C ASN A 20 -16.74 -11.04 -21.13
N LEU A 21 -15.53 -10.69 -20.69
CA LEU A 21 -15.21 -9.35 -20.20
C LEU A 21 -14.46 -8.59 -21.29
N GLN A 22 -14.92 -7.41 -21.67
CA GLN A 22 -14.13 -6.51 -22.51
C GLN A 22 -12.92 -6.01 -21.71
N ILE A 23 -11.73 -6.03 -22.30
CA ILE A 23 -10.46 -5.60 -21.69
C ILE A 23 -9.82 -4.48 -22.50
N LEU A 24 -8.95 -3.73 -21.85
CA LEU A 24 -8.07 -2.76 -22.51
C LEU A 24 -6.69 -3.40 -22.77
N PRO A 25 -5.91 -2.88 -23.74
CA PRO A 25 -4.51 -3.23 -23.93
C PRO A 25 -3.71 -3.07 -22.63
N ALA A 26 -2.72 -3.94 -22.42
CA ALA A 26 -1.91 -3.92 -21.20
C ALA A 26 -0.96 -2.72 -21.19
N GLU A 27 -0.48 -2.36 -22.38
CA GLU A 27 0.37 -1.20 -22.67
C GLU A 27 -0.29 0.15 -22.39
N ASP A 28 -1.62 0.21 -22.28
CA ASP A 28 -2.34 1.43 -21.90
C ASP A 28 -2.35 1.64 -20.36
N PHE A 29 -1.94 0.62 -19.59
CA PHE A 29 -1.83 0.74 -18.15
C PHE A 29 -0.54 1.47 -17.77
N PRO A 30 -0.59 2.51 -16.92
CA PRO A 30 0.60 3.28 -16.58
C PRO A 30 1.60 2.42 -15.82
N GLU A 31 2.86 2.44 -16.27
CA GLU A 31 3.95 1.82 -15.54
C GLU A 31 4.26 2.63 -14.27
N VAL A 32 4.32 1.94 -13.13
CA VAL A 32 4.91 2.50 -11.92
C VAL A 32 6.42 2.32 -12.08
N THR A 33 7.15 3.42 -12.25
CA THR A 33 8.61 3.38 -12.29
C THR A 33 9.12 2.88 -10.93
N GLU A 34 9.80 1.73 -10.92
CA GLU A 34 10.49 1.28 -9.72
C GLU A 34 11.65 2.26 -9.45
N GLU A 35 11.65 2.88 -8.27
CA GLU A 35 12.87 3.54 -7.77
C GLU A 35 13.94 2.46 -7.62
N SER A 36 15.18 2.78 -7.99
CA SER A 36 16.33 1.89 -7.82
C SER A 36 16.35 1.31 -6.40
N GLU A 37 16.61 0.00 -6.28
CA GLU A 37 16.65 -0.72 -5.00
C GLU A 37 17.34 0.14 -3.92
N SER A 38 16.57 0.57 -2.93
CA SER A 38 17.10 1.29 -1.78
C SER A 38 17.82 0.29 -0.90
N ASP A 39 19.08 0.58 -0.53
CA ASP A 39 19.86 -0.22 0.43
C ASP A 39 19.21 -0.26 1.83
N ASN A 40 18.18 0.55 2.08
CA ASN A 40 17.48 0.65 3.36
C ASN A 40 16.26 -0.29 3.42
N ALA A 41 16.51 -1.60 3.46
CA ALA A 41 15.49 -2.61 3.68
C ALA A 41 15.33 -2.97 5.18
N VAL A 42 14.09 -3.24 5.60
CA VAL A 42 13.79 -3.72 6.96
C VAL A 42 12.87 -4.94 6.91
N THR A 43 13.07 -5.87 7.84
CA THR A 43 12.20 -7.04 7.99
C THR A 43 11.41 -6.93 9.28
N LEU A 44 10.09 -7.15 9.19
CA LEU A 44 9.19 -7.14 10.34
C LEU A 44 8.02 -8.09 10.10
N LYS A 45 7.36 -8.53 11.18
CA LYS A 45 6.17 -9.37 11.03
C LYS A 45 5.04 -8.52 10.45
N GLN A 46 4.30 -9.09 9.49
CA GLN A 46 3.15 -8.42 8.87
C GLN A 46 2.13 -7.90 9.92
N LYS A 47 1.93 -8.67 11.01
CA LYS A 47 1.05 -8.26 12.11
C LYS A 47 1.56 -7.01 12.82
N GLU A 48 2.86 -6.94 13.12
CA GLU A 48 3.47 -5.80 13.80
C GLU A 48 3.37 -4.54 12.93
N PHE A 49 3.64 -4.67 11.62
CA PHE A 49 3.47 -3.56 10.69
C PHE A 49 2.01 -3.07 10.62
N LYS A 50 1.06 -4.00 10.47
CA LYS A 50 -0.37 -3.68 10.41
C LYS A 50 -0.84 -2.97 11.68
N ASP A 51 -0.41 -3.44 12.85
CA ASP A 51 -0.77 -2.84 14.13
C ASP A 51 -0.20 -1.42 14.24
N LEU A 52 1.06 -1.19 13.81
CA LEU A 52 1.68 0.14 13.72
C LEU A 52 0.85 1.14 12.90
N LEU A 53 0.36 0.73 11.73
CA LEU A 53 -0.46 1.59 10.86
C LEU A 53 -1.81 1.92 11.53
N HIS A 54 -2.48 0.90 12.09
CA HIS A 54 -3.78 1.07 12.75
C HIS A 54 -3.72 1.99 13.97
N LEU A 55 -2.61 1.97 14.72
CA LEU A 55 -2.44 2.79 15.92
C LEU A 55 -2.29 4.28 15.62
N VAL A 56 -1.92 4.68 14.39
CA VAL A 56 -1.72 6.10 14.05
C VAL A 56 -2.70 6.66 13.04
N GLN A 57 -3.32 5.82 12.19
CA GLN A 57 -4.11 6.27 11.05
C GLN A 57 -5.27 7.21 11.43
N PHE A 58 -5.83 7.08 12.64
CA PHE A 58 -6.96 7.91 13.08
C PHE A 58 -6.57 9.39 13.24
N ALA A 59 -5.27 9.67 13.43
CA ALA A 59 -4.77 11.02 13.60
C ALA A 59 -4.37 11.68 12.28
N VAL A 60 -4.35 10.96 11.15
CA VAL A 60 -4.01 11.48 9.81
C VAL A 60 -5.13 12.40 9.30
N ALA A 61 -4.77 13.49 8.62
CA ALA A 61 -5.73 14.39 8.02
C ALA A 61 -6.42 13.77 6.81
N GLN A 62 -7.61 14.28 6.47
CA GLN A 62 -8.32 13.92 5.25
C GLN A 62 -8.52 15.17 4.40
N GLN A 63 -7.95 15.17 3.19
CA GLN A 63 -8.08 16.27 2.23
C GLN A 63 -7.59 17.64 2.76
N ASP A 64 -6.56 17.64 3.62
CA ASP A 64 -5.90 18.87 4.07
C ASP A 64 -5.07 19.49 2.93
N ILE A 65 -5.00 20.82 2.90
CA ILE A 65 -4.17 21.57 1.94
C ILE A 65 -2.67 21.26 2.10
N ARG A 66 -2.25 20.90 3.31
CA ARG A 66 -0.91 20.41 3.64
C ARG A 66 -0.86 18.93 3.28
N TYR A 67 -0.52 18.63 2.04
CA TYR A 67 -0.55 17.27 1.49
C TYR A 67 0.24 16.24 2.33
N TYR A 68 1.30 16.67 3.01
CA TYR A 68 2.10 15.81 3.90
C TYR A 68 1.37 15.35 5.16
N LEU A 69 0.21 15.94 5.50
CA LEU A 69 -0.68 15.49 6.57
C LEU A 69 -1.73 14.47 6.11
N ASN A 70 -1.90 14.29 4.79
CA ASN A 70 -2.86 13.32 4.21
C ASN A 70 -2.27 11.90 4.12
N GLY A 71 -1.23 11.63 4.91
CA GLY A 71 -0.55 10.36 4.99
C GLY A 71 0.09 10.18 6.36
N LEU A 72 0.77 9.06 6.53
CA LEU A 72 1.55 8.75 7.72
C LEU A 72 3.03 8.85 7.41
N LEU A 73 3.82 9.25 8.42
CA LEU A 73 5.27 9.19 8.37
C LEU A 73 5.71 7.79 8.83
N LEU A 74 6.53 7.11 8.03
CA LEU A 74 7.36 5.99 8.48
C LEU A 74 8.81 6.47 8.56
N LEU A 75 9.42 6.32 9.73
CA LEU A 75 10.79 6.72 9.99
C LEU A 75 11.55 5.54 10.59
N ILE A 76 12.69 5.20 9.98
CA ILE A 76 13.66 4.28 10.57
C ILE A 76 14.67 5.11 11.35
N ASP A 77 14.74 4.91 12.67
CA ASP A 77 15.72 5.53 13.55
C ASP A 77 16.47 4.45 14.33
N GLY A 78 17.72 4.20 13.95
CA GLY A 78 18.54 3.12 14.50
C GLY A 78 17.90 1.75 14.34
N LYS A 79 17.39 1.17 15.44
CA LYS A 79 16.71 -0.13 15.47
C LYS A 79 15.20 0.00 15.71
N GLN A 80 14.61 1.13 15.33
CA GLN A 80 13.19 1.35 15.50
C GLN A 80 12.55 1.74 14.18
N LEU A 81 11.36 1.20 13.93
CA LEU A 81 10.43 1.73 12.97
C LEU A 81 9.39 2.55 13.73
N ILE A 82 9.33 3.84 13.40
CA ILE A 82 8.44 4.82 13.98
C ILE A 82 7.35 5.13 12.96
N SER A 83 6.10 5.13 13.40
CA SER A 83 4.95 5.57 12.63
C SER A 83 4.30 6.79 13.31
N VAL A 84 3.99 7.82 12.54
CA VAL A 84 3.38 9.06 13.04
C VAL A 84 2.22 9.49 12.14
N GLY A 85 1.10 9.87 12.74
CA GLY A 85 -0.04 10.50 12.07
C GLY A 85 -0.46 11.78 12.79
N THR A 86 -0.81 12.83 12.05
CA THR A 86 -1.34 14.08 12.62
C THR A 86 -2.17 14.86 11.60
N ASP A 87 -3.18 15.58 12.10
CA ASP A 87 -4.05 16.48 11.34
C ASP A 87 -3.82 17.96 11.73
N GLY A 88 -2.81 18.21 12.56
CA GLY A 88 -2.53 19.53 13.13
C GLY A 88 -3.33 19.86 14.40
N HIS A 89 -4.33 19.06 14.77
CA HIS A 89 -5.09 19.19 16.01
C HIS A 89 -4.76 18.08 17.02
N ARG A 90 -4.47 16.87 16.52
CA ARG A 90 -4.05 15.71 17.32
C ARG A 90 -2.88 15.01 16.64
N LEU A 91 -2.14 14.25 17.44
CA LEU A 91 -1.00 13.48 16.98
C LEU A 91 -1.02 12.09 17.61
N ALA A 92 -0.75 11.07 16.80
CA ALA A 92 -0.51 9.71 17.24
C ALA A 92 0.90 9.28 16.84
N TYR A 93 1.57 8.60 17.77
CA TYR A 93 2.94 8.13 17.62
C TYR A 93 3.03 6.70 18.16
N VAL A 94 3.68 5.81 17.42
CA VAL A 94 4.07 4.49 17.91
C VAL A 94 5.38 4.04 17.26
N SER A 95 6.18 3.30 18.01
CA SER A 95 7.43 2.72 17.55
C SER A 95 7.48 1.23 17.85
N THR A 96 8.06 0.44 16.95
CA THR A 96 8.44 -0.95 17.20
C THR A 96 9.95 -1.13 17.03
N GLY A 97 10.50 -2.10 17.75
CA GLY A 97 11.87 -2.55 17.50
C GLY A 97 11.97 -3.28 16.16
N LEU A 98 13.09 -3.09 15.47
CA LEU A 98 13.47 -3.85 14.29
C LEU A 98 14.53 -4.88 14.71
N ASP A 99 14.31 -6.13 14.31
CA ASP A 99 15.34 -7.15 14.36
C ASP A 99 16.32 -6.88 13.20
N LYS A 100 17.63 -7.07 13.43
CA LYS A 100 18.66 -6.86 12.41
C LYS A 100 18.41 -7.71 11.17
#